data_AF-A0A9D5URB9-F1
#
_entry.id   AF-A0A9D5URB9-F1
#
_cell.length_a   1.000
_cell.length_b   1.000
_cell.length_c   1.000
_cell.angle_alpha   90.00
_cell.angle_beta   90.00
_cell.angle_gamma   90.00
#
_symmetry.space_group_name_H-M   'P 1'
#
loop_
_entity.id
_entity.type
_entity.pdbx_description
1 polymer ?
#
loop_
_entity_poly.entity_id
_entity_poly.type
_entity_poly.pdbx_seq_one_letter_code
_entity_poly.pdbx_strand_id
1 'polypeptide(L)'
;IRQKLEYKSAAVHKLDKFYPSSKTCNVCGHKNQLLKLSDRQWSCIICTTQHDRDINAAKNILNKWLEDSPIYIFWGGVVRPRIIQAPPTYLWWDSLLVRGNPVEARSFQ
;
A
#
# COMPACT_ATOMS: atom_id res chain seq x y z
N ILE A 1 -13.14 -4.31 -9.81
CA ILE A 1 -12.34 -4.05 -8.58
C ILE A 1 -13.21 -3.51 -7.44
N ARG A 2 -13.91 -2.37 -7.59
CA ARG A 2 -14.76 -1.78 -6.52
C ARG A 2 -15.83 -2.74 -5.97
N GLN A 3 -16.64 -3.32 -6.83
CA GLN A 3 -17.66 -4.31 -6.44
C GLN A 3 -17.08 -5.49 -5.63
N LYS A 4 -15.87 -5.94 -5.96
CA LYS A 4 -15.18 -7.04 -5.26
C LYS A 4 -14.64 -6.61 -3.88
N LEU A 5 -14.36 -5.33 -3.68
CA LEU A 5 -13.87 -4.77 -2.42
C LEU A 5 -15.03 -4.41 -1.49
N GLU A 6 -16.14 -3.92 -2.05
CA GLU A 6 -17.41 -3.70 -1.34
C GLU A 6 -17.91 -5.00 -0.70
N TYR A 7 -17.95 -6.10 -1.47
CA TYR A 7 -18.29 -7.43 -0.94
C TYR A 7 -17.35 -7.88 0.20
N LYS A 8 -16.07 -7.50 0.16
CA LYS A 8 -15.05 -7.86 1.16
C LYS A 8 -14.94 -6.87 2.31
N SER A 9 -15.78 -5.83 2.35
CA SER A 9 -15.72 -4.78 3.37
C SER A 9 -14.34 -4.12 3.46
N ALA A 10 -13.61 -4.05 2.34
CA ALA A 10 -12.22 -3.59 2.31
C ALA A 10 -12.14 -2.10 1.94
N ALA A 11 -11.39 -1.32 2.71
CA ALA A 11 -11.16 0.10 2.44
C ALA A 11 -10.26 0.32 1.22
N VAL A 12 -10.57 1.35 0.42
CA VAL A 12 -9.80 1.73 -0.77
C VAL A 12 -9.33 3.17 -0.62
N HIS A 13 -8.01 3.36 -0.67
CA HIS A 13 -7.40 4.68 -0.72
C HIS A 13 -6.87 4.92 -2.13
N LYS A 14 -7.20 6.09 -2.70
CA LYS A 14 -6.78 6.46 -4.05
C LYS A 14 -5.57 7.38 -3.93
N LEU A 15 -4.49 7.00 -4.61
CA LEU A 15 -3.33 7.86 -4.81
C LEU A 15 -3.53 8.78 -6.01
N ASP A 16 -2.68 9.79 -6.13
CA ASP A 16 -2.65 10.67 -7.30
C ASP A 16 -2.37 9.87 -8.60
N LYS A 17 -3.06 10.27 -9.67
CA LYS A 17 -3.01 9.61 -10.97
C LYS A 17 -1.63 9.74 -11.63
N PHE A 18 -0.91 10.83 -11.37
CA PHE A 18 0.37 11.15 -12.02
C PHE A 18 1.59 10.81 -11.15
N TYR A 19 1.39 10.09 -10.04
CA TYR A 19 2.48 9.64 -9.18
C TYR A 19 3.45 8.70 -9.95
N PRO A 20 4.75 9.05 -10.07
CA PRO A 20 5.70 8.31 -10.89
C PRO A 20 6.24 7.03 -10.21
N SER A 21 5.35 6.15 -9.76
CA SER A 21 5.69 4.95 -8.97
C SER A 21 6.69 4.02 -9.65
N SER A 22 6.60 3.84 -10.98
CA SER A 22 7.48 2.92 -11.73
C SER A 22 8.86 3.50 -12.05
N LYS A 23 8.98 4.83 -12.08
CA LYS A 23 10.21 5.55 -12.44
C LYS A 23 11.03 5.98 -11.22
N THR A 24 10.45 5.97 -10.03
CA THR A 24 11.14 6.32 -8.78
C THR A 24 11.82 5.09 -8.20
N CYS A 25 13.07 5.21 -7.77
CA CYS A 25 13.76 4.16 -7.02
C CYS A 25 13.18 4.08 -5.60
N ASN A 26 12.73 2.90 -5.18
CA ASN A 26 12.20 2.69 -3.82
C ASN A 26 13.26 2.73 -2.72
N VAL A 27 14.55 2.67 -3.06
CA VAL A 27 15.67 2.66 -2.09
C VAL A 27 16.17 4.08 -1.83
N CYS A 28 16.44 4.85 -2.90
CA CYS A 28 17.05 6.18 -2.78
C CYS A 28 16.12 7.34 -3.16
N GLY A 29 14.91 7.07 -3.64
CA GLY A 29 13.96 8.11 -4.06
C GLY A 29 14.29 8.78 -5.41
N HIS A 30 15.36 8.39 -6.10
CA HIS A 30 15.72 8.99 -7.38
C HIS A 30 14.70 8.66 -8.48
N LYS A 31 14.26 9.68 -9.22
CA LYS A 31 13.33 9.54 -10.35
C LYS A 31 14.09 9.42 -11.66
N ASN A 32 14.10 8.21 -12.23
CA ASN A 32 14.68 7.95 -13.54
C ASN A 32 13.73 8.38 -14.66
N GLN A 33 13.97 9.55 -15.25
CA GLN A 33 13.12 10.10 -16.31
C GLN A 33 13.30 9.37 -17.64
N LEU A 34 14.49 8.79 -17.88
CA LEU A 34 14.90 8.16 -19.13
C LEU A 34 14.35 6.72 -19.29
N LEU A 35 13.76 6.16 -18.24
CA LEU A 35 13.20 4.80 -18.25
C LEU A 35 12.05 4.67 -19.27
N LYS A 36 12.16 3.69 -20.18
CA LYS A 36 11.11 3.39 -21.15
C LYS A 36 10.15 2.34 -20.61
N LEU A 37 8.94 2.30 -21.17
CA LEU A 37 7.92 1.31 -20.80
C LEU A 37 8.27 -0.13 -21.26
N SER A 38 9.24 -0.30 -22.16
CA SER A 38 9.79 -1.61 -22.52
C SER A 38 10.62 -2.23 -21.41
N ASP A 39 11.22 -1.40 -20.56
CA ASP A 39 12.27 -1.83 -19.65
C ASP A 39 11.60 -2.40 -18.38
N ARG A 40 11.62 -3.74 -18.26
CA ARG A 40 11.07 -4.47 -17.11
C ARG A 40 12.03 -4.48 -15.93
N GLN A 41 13.33 -4.50 -16.22
CA GLN A 41 14.40 -4.46 -15.25
C GLN A 41 15.30 -3.26 -15.53
N TRP A 42 15.70 -2.55 -14.49
CA TRP A 42 16.59 -1.41 -14.60
C TRP A 42 17.45 -1.25 -13.35
N SER A 43 18.62 -0.65 -13.53
CA SER A 43 19.54 -0.35 -12.43
C SER A 43 19.46 1.13 -12.09
N CYS A 44 19.38 1.44 -10.80
CA CYS A 44 19.42 2.83 -10.35
C CYS A 44 20.80 3.44 -10.56
N ILE A 45 20.88 4.65 -11.13
CA ILE A 45 22.17 5.34 -11.37
C ILE A 45 22.82 5.81 -10.06
N ILE A 46 22.00 6.09 -9.03
CA ILE A 46 22.49 6.63 -7.75
C ILE A 46 22.92 5.52 -6.79
N CYS A 47 22.06 4.53 -6.56
CA CYS A 47 22.31 3.47 -5.58
C CYS A 47 22.68 2.12 -6.20
N THR A 48 22.79 2.05 -7.53
CA THR A 48 23.21 0.86 -8.30
C THR A 48 22.33 -0.38 -8.07
N THR A 49 21.20 -0.23 -7.38
CA THR A 49 20.28 -1.33 -7.09
C THR A 49 19.55 -1.76 -8.35
N GLN A 50 19.48 -3.06 -8.60
CA GLN A 50 18.64 -3.62 -9.66
C GLN A 50 17.18 -3.67 -9.19
N HIS A 51 16.29 -3.23 -10.07
CA HIS A 51 14.87 -3.19 -9.82
C HIS A 51 14.12 -3.96 -10.90
N ASP A 52 13.18 -4.81 -10.47
CA ASP A 52 12.01 -5.15 -11.27
C ASP A 52 11.01 -3.98 -11.16
N ARG A 53 10.57 -3.47 -12.31
CA ARG A 53 9.72 -2.28 -12.39
C ARG A 53 8.40 -2.45 -11.64
N ASP A 54 7.77 -3.61 -11.73
CA ASP A 54 6.42 -3.83 -11.19
C ASP A 54 6.50 -4.02 -9.67
N ILE A 55 7.53 -4.73 -9.18
CA ILE A 55 7.83 -4.85 -7.74
C ILE A 55 8.19 -3.49 -7.14
N ASN A 56 9.03 -2.72 -7.83
CA ASN A 56 9.42 -1.38 -7.39
C ASN A 56 8.21 -0.42 -7.34
N ALA A 57 7.36 -0.45 -8.36
CA ALA A 57 6.13 0.35 -8.39
C ALA A 57 5.20 -0.01 -7.22
N ALA A 58 5.02 -1.30 -6.91
CA ALA A 58 4.20 -1.75 -5.79
C ALA A 58 4.72 -1.23 -4.44
N LYS A 59 6.04 -1.27 -4.22
CA LYS A 59 6.68 -0.72 -3.01
C LYS A 59 6.49 0.78 -2.89
N ASN A 60 6.63 1.52 -3.98
CA ASN A 60 6.42 2.97 -4.00
C ASN A 60 4.96 3.36 -3.76
N ILE A 61 4.00 2.63 -4.32
CA ILE A 61 2.57 2.83 -4.06
C ILE A 61 2.27 2.61 -2.57
N LEU A 62 2.82 1.54 -1.97
CA LEU A 62 2.66 1.30 -0.54
C LEU A 62 3.25 2.43 0.31
N ASN A 63 4.47 2.86 0.01
CA ASN A 63 5.10 3.96 0.74
C ASN A 63 4.30 5.25 0.62
N LYS A 64 3.81 5.57 -0.58
CA LYS A 64 2.98 6.76 -0.79
C LYS A 64 1.66 6.69 -0.04
N TRP A 65 1.04 5.51 0.01
CA TRP A 65 -0.15 5.28 0.84
C TRP A 65 0.13 5.51 2.34
N LEU A 66 1.30 5.07 2.83
CA LEU A 66 1.69 5.27 4.22
C LEU A 66 1.89 6.75 4.54
N GLU A 67 2.49 7.51 3.63
CA GLU A 67 2.65 8.96 3.75
C GLU A 67 1.31 9.71 3.73
N ASP A 68 0.39 9.32 2.85
CA ASP A 68 -0.91 10.00 2.69
C ASP A 68 -1.94 9.59 3.76
N SER A 69 -1.67 8.53 4.54
CA SER A 69 -2.62 7.99 5.53
C SER A 69 -2.70 8.87 6.79
N PRO A 70 -3.87 9.44 7.13
CA PRO A 70 -4.02 10.34 8.28
C PRO A 70 -3.79 9.65 9.64
N ILE A 71 -3.90 8.33 9.70
CA ILE A 71 -3.61 7.54 10.92
C ILE A 71 -2.13 7.66 11.31
N TYR A 72 -1.24 7.83 10.33
CA TYR A 72 0.21 7.86 10.56
C TYR A 72 0.75 9.20 11.07
N ILE A 73 0.08 10.31 10.76
CA ILE A 73 0.56 11.67 11.10
C ILE A 73 0.12 12.13 12.50
N PHE A 74 -0.88 11.50 13.12
CA PHE A 74 -1.53 12.04 14.33
C PHE A 74 -0.92 11.58 15.68
N TRP A 75 -0.17 10.48 15.74
CA TRP A 75 0.25 9.88 17.03
C TRP A 75 1.75 9.60 17.19
N GLY A 76 2.63 10.19 16.37
CA GLY A 76 4.09 10.06 16.55
C GLY A 76 4.61 8.60 16.65
N GLY A 77 3.83 7.63 16.17
CA GLY A 77 4.04 6.21 16.37
C GLY A 77 3.91 5.47 15.06
N VAL A 78 4.94 4.68 14.72
CA VAL A 78 4.99 3.90 13.48
C VAL A 78 4.06 2.69 13.59
N VAL A 79 2.76 2.89 13.39
CA VAL A 79 1.80 1.78 13.28
C VAL A 79 1.86 1.20 11.87
N ARG A 80 2.83 0.30 11.60
CA ARG A 80 2.84 -0.51 10.37
C ARG A 80 1.45 -1.07 10.14
N PRO A 81 0.74 -0.73 9.03
CA PRO A 81 -0.51 -1.38 8.75
C PRO A 81 -0.16 -2.85 8.65
N ARG A 82 -0.77 -3.67 9.51
CA ARG A 82 -0.63 -5.11 9.40
C ARG A 82 -1.31 -5.45 8.09
N ILE A 83 -0.53 -5.49 7.00
CA ILE A 83 -0.89 -6.26 5.81
C ILE A 83 -1.25 -7.61 6.40
N ILE A 84 -2.54 -7.97 6.29
CA ILE A 84 -3.01 -9.27 6.69
C ILE A 84 -2.13 -10.24 5.91
N GLN A 85 -1.12 -10.81 6.58
CA GLN A 85 -0.52 -12.04 6.13
C GLN A 85 -1.70 -12.99 6.15
N ALA A 86 -2.28 -13.26 4.97
CA ALA A 86 -3.25 -14.32 4.85
C ALA A 86 -2.56 -15.57 5.41
N PRO A 87 -3.08 -16.19 6.47
CA PRO A 87 -2.50 -17.43 6.96
C PRO A 87 -2.50 -18.44 5.81
N PRO A 88 -1.41 -19.20 5.59
CA PRO A 88 -1.22 -20.00 4.38
C PRO A 88 -2.11 -21.25 4.30
N THR A 89 -3.12 -21.40 5.15
CA THR A 89 -3.99 -22.57 5.13
C THR A 89 -5.45 -22.15 5.14
N TYR A 90 -6.00 -21.98 3.94
CA TYR A 90 -7.43 -22.18 3.72
C TYR A 90 -7.74 -23.65 3.98
N LEU A 91 -8.19 -23.96 5.19
CA LEU A 91 -9.15 -25.04 5.41
C LEU A 91 -10.09 -24.56 6.53
N TRP A 92 -11.41 -24.74 6.29
CA TRP A 92 -12.56 -24.64 7.23
C TRP A 92 -13.38 -23.35 7.08
N TRP A 93 -14.33 -23.40 6.14
CA TRP A 93 -15.56 -22.61 6.19
C TRP A 93 -16.40 -23.19 7.34
N ASP A 94 -16.75 -22.38 8.34
CA ASP A 94 -18.06 -22.32 9.00
C ASP A 94 -17.98 -21.82 10.44
N SER A 95 -18.98 -20.99 10.77
CA SER A 95 -19.46 -20.69 12.12
C SER A 95 -18.57 -19.83 13.03
N LEU A 96 -18.79 -18.50 12.99
CA LEU A 96 -19.25 -17.73 14.16
C LEU A 96 -19.37 -16.23 13.82
N LEU A 97 -20.58 -15.74 14.02
CA LEU A 97 -20.99 -14.34 13.98
C LEU A 97 -20.08 -13.46 14.86
N VAL A 98 -19.23 -12.64 14.24
CA VAL A 98 -18.72 -11.44 14.90
C VAL A 98 -19.54 -10.27 14.37
N ARG A 99 -20.71 -10.07 14.98
CA ARG A 99 -21.34 -8.74 15.00
C ARG A 99 -20.40 -7.83 15.80
N GLY A 100 -19.62 -7.01 15.10
CA GLY A 100 -18.85 -5.92 15.70
C GLY A 100 -19.61 -4.60 15.52
N ASN A 101 -20.08 -4.05 16.63
CA ASN A 101 -20.84 -2.79 16.74
C ASN A 101 -20.10 -1.57 16.15
N PRO A 102 -20.83 -0.55 15.65
CA PRO A 102 -20.26 0.74 15.33
C PRO A 102 -19.79 1.43 16.62
N VAL A 103 -18.50 1.77 16.67
CA VAL A 103 -17.89 2.48 17.80
C VAL A 103 -18.55 3.85 17.91
N GLU A 104 -19.20 4.09 19.05
CA GLU A 104 -19.77 5.36 19.46
C GLU A 104 -18.75 6.50 19.34
N ALA A 105 -19.15 7.55 18.63
CA ALA A 105 -18.54 8.86 18.72
C ALA A 105 -18.73 9.39 20.15
N ARG A 106 -17.67 9.37 20.96
CA ARG A 106 -17.66 10.10 22.24
C ARG A 106 -17.25 11.54 21.99
N SER A 107 -18.22 12.41 22.27
CA SER A 107 -18.11 13.84 22.52
C SER A 107 -17.00 14.14 23.53
N PHE A 108 -16.06 15.01 23.15
CA PHE A 108 -15.19 15.69 24.09
C PHE A 108 -16.00 16.77 24.82
N GLN A 109 -16.08 16.64 26.15
CA GLN A 109 -16.34 17.77 27.06
C GLN A 109 -15.07 18.60 27.22
#